data_AF-A0A3G9JRT3-F1
#
_entry.id   AF-A0A3G9JRT3-F1
#
_cell.length_a   1.000
_cell.length_b   1.000
_cell.length_c   1.000
_cell.angle_alpha   90.00
_cell.angle_beta   90.00
_cell.angle_gamma   90.00
#
_symmetry.space_group_name_H-M   'P 1'
#
loop_
_entity.id
_entity.type
_entity.pdbx_description
1 polymer ?
#
loop_
_entity_poly.entity_id
_entity_poly.type
_entity_poly.pdbx_seq_one_letter_code
_entity_poly.pdbx_strand_id
1 'polypeptide(L)'
;MIVLHRKGNKVRRLPISKDLSTMITCYLKGDDYVDWDGLGYLFYSQQHAPYTRFAINYMINSWKKGVNEIYPNALPEHIHPHMIRHSKATHLLDEGVDLYEIKMFLGHASIETTQFYATPNLGKIKEDIEKAAANIQINNKYDELKTGELINFLENLLNINTKSSSSVYLFELIIPSISRPP
;
A
#
# COMPACT_ATOMS: atom_id res chain seq x y z
N MET A 1 -4.15 -21.83 -0.87
CA MET A 1 -2.96 -21.12 -1.39
C MET A 1 -2.97 -21.26 -2.90
N ILE A 2 -2.79 -20.16 -3.65
CA ILE A 2 -2.72 -20.19 -5.13
C ILE A 2 -1.26 -20.09 -5.56
N VAL A 3 -0.85 -20.84 -6.59
CA VAL A 3 0.49 -20.79 -7.16
C VAL A 3 0.43 -20.17 -8.55
N LEU A 4 1.17 -19.07 -8.75
CA LEU A 4 1.25 -18.36 -10.03
C LEU A 4 2.58 -18.64 -10.71
N HIS A 5 2.52 -19.14 -11.94
CA HIS A 5 3.69 -19.36 -12.80
C HIS A 5 3.94 -18.11 -13.67
N ARG A 6 5.20 -17.66 -13.73
CA ARG A 6 5.62 -16.52 -14.55
C ARG A 6 6.77 -16.89 -15.48
N LYS A 7 6.93 -16.06 -16.52
CA LYS A 7 8.07 -16.12 -17.45
C LYS A 7 9.40 -16.18 -16.69
N GLY A 8 10.28 -17.09 -17.12
CA GLY A 8 11.56 -17.36 -16.44
C GLY A 8 11.47 -18.34 -15.27
N ASN A 9 10.46 -19.21 -15.26
CA ASN A 9 10.24 -20.24 -14.22
C ASN A 9 10.09 -19.69 -12.79
N LYS A 10 9.69 -18.41 -12.68
CA LYS A 10 9.45 -17.77 -11.39
C LYS A 10 8.08 -18.19 -10.88
N VAL A 11 8.06 -18.83 -9.72
CA VAL A 11 6.84 -19.27 -9.04
C VAL A 11 6.52 -18.31 -7.90
N ARG A 12 5.25 -17.94 -7.76
CA ARG A 12 4.78 -17.08 -6.68
C ARG A 12 3.61 -17.73 -5.96
N ARG A 13 3.69 -17.80 -4.63
CA ARG A 13 2.61 -18.32 -3.78
C ARG A 13 1.80 -17.13 -3.26
N LEU A 14 0.48 -17.16 -3.49
CA LEU A 14 -0.45 -16.15 -3.03
C LEU A 14 -1.31 -16.75 -1.90
N PRO A 15 -1.24 -16.22 -0.67
CA PRO A 15 -2.21 -16.55 0.34
C PRO A 15 -3.58 -16.03 -0.10
N ILE A 16 -4.61 -16.84 0.07
CA ILE A 16 -6.01 -16.47 -0.18
C ILE A 16 -6.80 -16.65 1.11
N SER A 17 -7.81 -15.82 1.32
CA SER A 17 -8.70 -15.97 2.47
C SER A 17 -9.46 -17.29 2.41
N LYS A 18 -9.93 -17.75 3.57
CA LYS A 18 -10.77 -18.94 3.68
C LYS A 18 -12.05 -18.79 2.85
N ASP A 19 -12.64 -17.60 2.85
CA ASP A 19 -13.85 -17.31 2.07
C ASP A 19 -13.60 -17.43 0.57
N LEU A 20 -12.50 -16.85 0.07
CA LEU A 20 -12.13 -16.97 -1.34
C LEU A 20 -11.83 -18.44 -1.70
N SER A 21 -11.14 -19.16 -0.82
CA SER A 21 -10.89 -20.60 -1.03
C SER A 21 -12.19 -21.38 -1.11
N THR A 22 -13.17 -21.03 -0.27
CA THR A 22 -14.50 -21.67 -0.26
C THR A 22 -15.24 -21.36 -1.55
N MET A 23 -15.28 -20.09 -1.98
CA MET A 23 -15.91 -19.68 -3.25
C MET A 23 -15.30 -20.39 -4.46
N ILE A 24 -13.97 -20.45 -4.56
CA ILE A 24 -13.28 -21.18 -5.64
C ILE A 24 -13.62 -22.66 -5.58
N THR A 25 -13.66 -23.27 -4.39
CA THR A 25 -14.01 -24.69 -4.23
C THR A 25 -15.45 -24.96 -4.65
N CYS A 26 -16.39 -24.09 -4.30
CA CYS A 26 -17.79 -24.20 -4.73
C CYS A 26 -17.91 -24.06 -6.24
N TYR A 27 -17.23 -23.08 -6.84
CA TYR A 27 -17.18 -22.90 -8.28
C TYR A 27 -16.63 -24.14 -9.00
N LEU A 28 -15.50 -24.70 -8.54
CA LEU A 28 -14.88 -25.90 -9.14
C LEU A 28 -15.72 -27.17 -9.00
N LYS A 29 -16.60 -27.25 -7.98
CA LYS A 29 -17.48 -28.39 -7.74
C LYS A 29 -18.87 -28.23 -8.35
N GLY A 30 -19.22 -27.01 -8.73
CA GLY A 30 -20.51 -26.70 -9.35
C GLY A 30 -20.52 -27.08 -10.82
N ASP A 31 -21.73 -27.13 -11.39
CA ASP A 31 -21.94 -27.42 -12.81
C ASP A 31 -21.36 -26.32 -13.74
N ASP A 32 -21.04 -25.15 -13.17
CA ASP A 32 -20.47 -24.00 -13.88
C ASP A 32 -18.99 -24.19 -14.29
N TYR A 33 -18.28 -25.17 -13.71
CA TYR A 33 -16.89 -25.44 -14.05
C TYR A 33 -16.74 -26.77 -14.79
N VAL A 34 -16.20 -26.68 -16.01
CA VAL A 34 -15.78 -27.83 -16.81
C VAL A 34 -14.46 -27.46 -17.48
N ASP A 35 -13.47 -28.35 -17.37
CA ASP A 35 -12.19 -28.24 -18.07
C ASP A 35 -12.34 -28.74 -19.51
N TRP A 36 -12.83 -27.86 -20.39
CA TRP A 36 -13.24 -28.22 -21.75
C TRP A 36 -12.09 -28.62 -22.68
N ASP A 37 -10.90 -28.06 -22.46
CA ASP A 37 -9.73 -28.28 -23.30
C ASP A 37 -8.64 -29.14 -22.63
N GLY A 38 -8.84 -29.52 -21.36
CA GLY A 38 -7.87 -30.27 -20.57
C GLY A 38 -6.61 -29.48 -20.22
N LEU A 39 -6.62 -28.16 -20.44
CA LEU A 39 -5.47 -27.28 -20.18
C LEU A 39 -5.47 -26.77 -18.73
N GLY A 40 -6.53 -27.04 -17.96
CA GLY A 40 -6.60 -26.72 -16.55
C GLY A 40 -6.67 -25.22 -16.26
N TYR A 41 -7.29 -24.43 -17.16
CA TYR A 41 -7.61 -23.05 -16.83
C TYR A 41 -8.66 -23.00 -15.71
N LEU A 42 -8.57 -21.98 -14.86
CA LEU A 42 -9.52 -21.84 -13.76
C LEU A 42 -10.86 -21.29 -14.24
N PHE A 43 -10.89 -20.39 -15.24
CA PHE A 43 -12.12 -19.72 -15.65
C PHE A 43 -12.33 -19.83 -17.16
N TYR A 44 -13.47 -20.41 -17.53
CA TYR A 44 -13.93 -20.53 -18.91
C TYR A 44 -15.13 -19.62 -19.17
N SER A 45 -15.22 -19.13 -20.40
CA SER A 45 -16.40 -18.45 -20.90
C SER A 45 -17.50 -19.45 -21.28
N GLN A 46 -18.71 -18.95 -21.57
CA GLN A 46 -19.81 -19.75 -22.10
C GLN A 46 -19.49 -20.42 -23.44
N GLN A 47 -18.47 -19.94 -24.16
CA GLN A 47 -17.98 -20.55 -25.40
C GLN A 47 -16.93 -21.62 -25.15
N HIS A 48 -16.76 -22.07 -23.90
CA HIS A 48 -15.83 -23.13 -23.52
C HIS A 48 -14.36 -22.81 -23.78
N ALA A 49 -14.04 -21.51 -23.90
CA ALA A 49 -12.68 -21.00 -24.06
C ALA A 49 -12.26 -20.18 -22.83
N PRO A 50 -10.98 -20.18 -22.45
CA PRO A 50 -10.46 -19.34 -21.37
C PRO A 50 -10.76 -17.85 -21.60
N TYR A 51 -11.04 -17.12 -20.53
CA TYR A 51 -11.32 -15.69 -20.65
C TYR A 51 -10.14 -14.91 -21.23
N THR A 52 -10.40 -14.14 -22.28
CA THR A 52 -9.44 -13.18 -22.82
C THR A 52 -9.39 -11.92 -21.96
N ARG A 53 -8.30 -11.14 -22.09
CA ARG A 53 -8.19 -9.83 -21.43
C ARG A 53 -9.35 -8.90 -21.79
N PHE A 54 -9.78 -8.92 -23.06
CA PHE A 54 -10.92 -8.13 -23.53
C PHE A 54 -12.22 -8.54 -22.85
N ALA A 55 -12.46 -9.85 -22.70
CA ALA A 55 -13.66 -10.35 -22.02
C ALA A 55 -13.69 -9.93 -20.53
N ILE A 56 -12.55 -10.00 -19.83
CA ILE A 56 -12.46 -9.52 -18.44
C ILE A 56 -12.75 -8.01 -18.33
N ASN A 57 -12.19 -7.20 -19.23
CA ASN A 57 -12.50 -5.76 -19.26
C ASN A 57 -13.98 -5.49 -19.54
N TYR A 58 -14.58 -6.24 -20.45
CA TYR A 58 -16.00 -6.15 -20.76
C TYR A 58 -16.87 -6.49 -19.53
N MET A 59 -16.56 -7.56 -18.81
CA MET A 59 -17.25 -7.94 -17.57
C MET A 59 -17.17 -6.85 -16.51
N ILE A 60 -15.99 -6.28 -16.29
CA ILE A 60 -15.80 -5.16 -15.34
C ILE A 60 -16.67 -3.97 -15.72
N ASN A 61 -16.73 -3.61 -17.01
CA ASN A 61 -17.58 -2.53 -17.48
C ASN A 61 -19.07 -2.84 -17.33
N SER A 62 -19.48 -4.09 -17.50
CA SER A 62 -20.86 -4.53 -17.26
C SER A 62 -21.23 -4.39 -15.78
N TRP A 63 -20.38 -4.86 -14.86
CA TRP A 63 -20.61 -4.69 -13.42
C TRP A 63 -20.64 -3.23 -13.00
N LYS A 64 -19.76 -2.40 -13.56
CA LYS A 64 -19.79 -0.96 -13.34
C LYS A 64 -21.17 -0.37 -13.65
N LYS A 65 -21.76 -0.72 -14.79
CA LYS A 65 -23.09 -0.22 -15.18
C LYS A 65 -24.14 -0.58 -14.13
N GLY A 66 -24.20 -1.84 -13.71
CA GLY A 66 -25.15 -2.29 -12.69
C GLY A 66 -24.95 -1.60 -11.33
N VAL A 67 -23.70 -1.36 -10.91
CA VAL A 67 -23.44 -0.59 -9.68
C VAL A 67 -23.89 0.86 -9.82
N ASN A 68 -23.63 1.50 -10.96
CA ASN A 68 -24.02 2.90 -11.20
C ASN A 68 -25.54 3.08 -11.33
N GLU A 69 -26.28 2.04 -11.71
CA GLU A 69 -27.76 2.04 -11.71
C GLU A 69 -28.32 2.13 -10.29
N ILE A 70 -27.68 1.47 -9.32
CA ILE A 70 -28.10 1.46 -7.91
C ILE A 70 -27.53 2.68 -7.17
N TYR A 71 -26.27 3.03 -7.44
CA TYR A 71 -25.52 4.10 -6.79
C TYR A 71 -24.94 5.05 -7.86
N PRO A 72 -25.70 6.08 -8.26
CA PRO A 72 -25.24 7.05 -9.24
C PRO A 72 -23.89 7.65 -8.86
N ASN A 73 -22.94 7.68 -9.80
CA ASN A 73 -21.59 8.22 -9.63
C ASN A 73 -20.71 7.52 -8.55
N ALA A 74 -21.06 6.32 -8.10
CA ALA A 74 -20.24 5.60 -7.12
C ALA A 74 -18.89 5.14 -7.66
N LEU A 75 -18.79 4.91 -8.98
CA LEU A 75 -17.57 4.42 -9.62
C LEU A 75 -17.06 5.37 -10.72
N PRO A 76 -15.73 5.42 -10.96
CA PRO A 76 -15.12 6.27 -11.99
C PRO A 76 -15.63 6.00 -13.41
N GLU A 77 -15.47 6.98 -14.29
CA GLU A 77 -15.85 6.88 -15.71
C GLU A 77 -15.16 5.71 -16.44
N HIS A 78 -13.92 5.40 -16.08
CA HIS A 78 -13.20 4.27 -16.62
C HIS A 78 -12.71 3.36 -15.48
N ILE A 79 -12.90 2.06 -15.63
CA ILE A 79 -12.43 1.05 -14.69
C ILE A 79 -11.77 -0.06 -15.48
N HIS A 80 -10.58 -0.45 -15.05
CA HIS A 80 -9.83 -1.56 -15.64
C HIS A 80 -9.08 -2.34 -14.55
N PRO A 81 -8.63 -3.58 -14.80
CA PRO A 81 -8.00 -4.45 -13.80
C PRO A 81 -6.85 -3.79 -13.03
N HIS A 82 -6.06 -2.92 -13.67
CA HIS A 82 -4.97 -2.21 -13.00
C HIS A 82 -5.45 -1.20 -11.93
N MET A 83 -6.62 -0.59 -12.11
CA MET A 83 -7.22 0.31 -11.12
C MET A 83 -7.75 -0.46 -9.93
N ILE A 84 -8.42 -1.60 -10.18
CA ILE A 84 -8.88 -2.50 -9.10
C ILE A 84 -7.68 -2.97 -8.28
N ARG A 85 -6.57 -3.34 -8.95
CA ARG A 85 -5.31 -3.68 -8.28
C ARG A 85 -4.79 -2.53 -7.42
N HIS A 86 -4.75 -1.31 -7.94
CA HIS A 86 -4.27 -0.15 -7.19
C HIS A 86 -5.17 0.15 -5.99
N SER A 87 -6.48 0.15 -6.17
CA SER A 87 -7.45 0.34 -5.09
C SER A 87 -7.27 -0.69 -3.97
N LYS A 88 -7.09 -1.97 -4.31
CA LYS A 88 -6.82 -3.00 -3.30
C LYS A 88 -5.50 -2.77 -2.56
N ALA A 89 -4.46 -2.30 -3.25
CA ALA A 89 -3.17 -1.99 -2.65
C ALA A 89 -3.27 -0.84 -1.65
N THR A 90 -3.90 0.27 -2.05
CA THR A 90 -4.13 1.44 -1.20
C THR A 90 -4.96 1.05 0.02
N HIS A 91 -6.04 0.31 -0.16
CA HIS A 91 -6.86 -0.16 0.96
C HIS A 91 -6.06 -1.02 1.96
N LEU A 92 -5.18 -1.91 1.49
CA LEU A 92 -4.32 -2.68 2.41
C LEU A 92 -3.32 -1.79 3.16
N LEU A 93 -2.79 -0.76 2.50
CA LEU A 93 -1.85 0.17 3.13
C LEU A 93 -2.54 1.03 4.20
N ASP A 94 -3.77 1.48 3.93
CA ASP A 94 -4.59 2.24 4.86
C ASP A 94 -4.86 1.42 6.14
N GLU A 95 -5.20 0.14 5.99
CA GLU A 95 -5.35 -0.83 7.08
C GLU A 95 -4.02 -1.18 7.80
N GLY A 96 -2.88 -0.65 7.36
CA GLY A 96 -1.58 -0.82 8.01
C GLY A 96 -0.84 -2.10 7.65
N VAL A 97 -1.21 -2.75 6.55
CA VAL A 97 -0.41 -3.85 6.00
C VAL A 97 0.91 -3.28 5.48
N ASP A 98 2.01 -3.95 5.83
CA ASP A 98 3.34 -3.51 5.46
C ASP A 98 3.54 -3.49 3.93
N LEU A 99 4.26 -2.49 3.43
CA LEU A 99 4.45 -2.28 2.00
C LEU A 99 5.16 -3.46 1.32
N TYR A 100 6.06 -4.15 2.05
CA TYR A 100 6.70 -5.36 1.57
C TYR A 100 5.70 -6.50 1.42
N GLU A 101 4.77 -6.66 2.37
CA GLU A 101 3.70 -7.66 2.29
C GLU A 101 2.74 -7.37 1.14
N ILE A 102 2.33 -6.11 0.95
CA ILE A 102 1.51 -5.67 -0.18
C ILE A 102 2.24 -5.96 -1.50
N LYS A 103 3.53 -5.65 -1.59
CA LYS A 103 4.34 -5.96 -2.77
C LYS A 103 4.40 -7.45 -3.04
N MET A 104 4.59 -8.26 -1.99
CA MET A 104 4.56 -9.73 -2.08
C MET A 104 3.18 -10.26 -2.47
N PHE A 105 2.09 -9.56 -2.12
CA PHE A 105 0.69 -9.85 -2.46
C PHE A 105 0.25 -9.34 -3.85
N LEU A 106 0.92 -8.36 -4.45
CA LEU A 106 0.63 -7.89 -5.81
C LEU A 106 1.62 -8.43 -6.86
N GLY A 107 2.85 -8.73 -6.44
CA GLY A 107 3.91 -9.31 -7.24
C GLY A 107 4.45 -8.38 -8.31
N HIS A 108 4.72 -7.12 -7.98
CA HIS A 108 5.46 -6.23 -8.85
C HIS A 108 6.95 -6.60 -8.84
N ALA A 109 7.56 -6.72 -10.02
CA ALA A 109 8.97 -7.09 -10.17
C ALA A 109 9.93 -5.91 -9.94
N SER A 110 9.46 -4.66 -10.03
CA SER A 110 10.24 -3.45 -9.73
C SER A 110 9.61 -2.63 -8.59
N ILE A 111 10.47 -2.01 -7.78
CA ILE A 111 10.13 -1.19 -6.62
C ILE A 111 9.45 0.13 -7.03
N GLU A 112 9.64 0.58 -8.28
CA GLU A 112 9.15 1.87 -8.79
C GLU A 112 7.62 1.99 -8.80
N THR A 113 6.86 0.90 -9.03
CA THR A 113 5.39 0.93 -8.96
C THR A 113 4.84 0.86 -7.53
N THR A 114 5.70 0.58 -6.55
CA THR A 114 5.31 0.49 -5.13
C THR A 114 5.36 1.86 -4.47
N GLN A 115 6.20 2.77 -4.97
CA GLN A 115 6.28 4.16 -4.52
C GLN A 115 4.96 4.94 -4.73
N PHE A 116 4.17 4.59 -5.75
CA PHE A 116 2.84 5.17 -5.98
C PHE A 116 1.80 4.81 -4.90
N TYR A 117 1.99 3.72 -4.13
CA TYR A 117 1.09 3.38 -3.02
C TYR A 117 1.40 4.19 -1.78
N ALA A 118 2.67 4.51 -1.58
CA ALA A 118 3.13 5.34 -0.49
C ALA A 118 2.89 6.82 -0.83
N THR A 119 1.63 7.23 -0.91
CA THR A 119 1.33 8.63 -0.56
C THR A 119 1.44 8.67 0.96
N PRO A 120 2.47 9.31 1.53
CA PRO A 120 2.66 9.28 2.97
C PRO A 120 1.48 9.98 3.63
N ASN A 121 0.63 9.22 4.34
CA ASN A 121 -0.31 9.81 5.27
C ASN A 121 0.54 10.38 6.42
N LEU A 122 0.79 11.69 6.38
CA LEU A 122 1.62 12.41 7.34
C LEU A 122 1.18 12.15 8.80
N GLY A 123 -0.11 11.88 9.04
CA GLY A 123 -0.63 11.52 10.35
C GLY A 123 -0.08 10.19 10.87
N LYS A 124 -0.04 9.15 10.02
CA LYS A 124 0.46 7.82 10.38
C LYS A 124 1.98 7.82 10.62
N ILE A 125 2.72 8.57 9.79
CA ILE A 125 4.16 8.76 9.98
C ILE A 125 4.45 9.44 11.32
N LYS A 126 3.70 10.49 11.67
CA LYS A 126 3.85 11.17 12.95
C LYS A 126 3.58 10.19 14.11
N GLU A 127 2.50 9.42 14.03
CA GLU A 127 2.14 8.44 15.06
C GLU A 127 3.20 7.34 15.23
N ASP A 128 3.74 6.83 14.13
CA ASP A 128 4.79 5.79 14.15
C ASP A 128 6.11 6.33 14.70
N ILE A 129 6.47 7.59 14.39
CA ILE A 129 7.63 8.27 14.97
C ILE A 129 7.44 8.46 16.48
N GLU A 130 6.25 8.90 16.92
CA GLU A 130 5.94 9.08 18.34
C GLU A 130 5.99 7.76 19.12
N LYS A 131 5.45 6.67 18.56
CA LYS A 131 5.53 5.32 19.14
C LYS A 131 6.96 4.79 19.21
N ALA A 132 7.76 5.02 18.16
CA ALA A 132 9.16 4.62 18.16
C ALA A 132 9.97 5.41 19.19
N ALA A 133 9.75 6.73 19.27
CA ALA A 133 10.41 7.62 20.22
C ALA A 133 10.07 7.27 21.69
N ALA A 134 8.83 6.86 21.98
CA ALA A 134 8.40 6.48 23.32
C ALA A 134 9.18 5.28 23.92
N ASN A 135 9.78 4.44 23.08
CA ASN A 135 10.55 3.27 23.51
C ASN A 135 12.06 3.53 23.63
N ILE A 136 12.52 4.75 23.33
CA ILE A 136 13.94 5.11 23.44
C ILE A 136 14.24 5.48 24.89
N GLN A 137 14.98 4.62 25.60
CA GLN A 137 15.60 5.02 26.86
C GLN A 137 16.72 6.03 26.55
N ILE A 138 16.49 7.29 26.92
CA ILE A 138 17.52 8.33 26.86
C ILE A 138 18.49 8.08 28.01
N ASN A 139 19.46 7.19 27.81
CA ASN A 139 20.67 7.21 28.60
C ASN A 139 21.48 8.41 28.09
N ASN A 140 21.60 9.45 28.90
CA ASN A 140 22.43 10.62 28.58
C ASN A 140 23.87 10.15 28.35
N LYS A 141 24.19 9.89 27.08
CA LYS A 141 25.52 9.49 26.63
C LYS A 141 26.51 10.67 26.63
N TYR A 142 25.99 11.88 26.79
CA TYR A 142 26.74 13.13 26.74
C TYR A 142 26.75 13.78 28.12
N ASP A 143 27.96 14.06 28.63
CA ASP A 143 28.16 14.95 29.77
C ASP A 143 27.77 16.39 29.41
N GLU A 144 27.40 17.22 30.40
CA GLU A 144 26.92 18.59 30.23
C GLU A 144 27.79 19.46 29.31
N LEU A 145 29.11 19.24 29.31
CA LEU A 145 30.08 19.92 28.44
C LEU A 145 29.86 19.61 26.94
N LYS A 146 29.54 18.36 26.60
CA LYS A 146 29.27 17.95 25.21
C LYS A 146 27.88 18.39 24.74
N THR A 147 26.95 18.55 25.68
CA THR A 147 25.62 19.11 25.40
C THR A 147 25.74 20.58 24.98
N GLY A 148 26.62 21.36 25.61
CA GLY A 148 26.91 22.75 25.22
C GLY A 148 27.53 22.87 23.82
N GLU A 149 28.46 21.98 23.47
CA GLU A 149 29.05 21.93 22.11
C GLU A 149 28.01 21.54 21.05
N LEU A 150 27.11 20.60 21.37
CA LEU A 150 26.03 20.19 20.47
C LEU A 150 25.02 21.31 20.25
N ILE A 151 24.64 22.03 21.31
CA ILE A 151 23.74 23.19 21.21
C ILE A 151 24.37 24.27 20.35
N ASN A 152 25.62 24.64 20.60
CA ASN A 152 26.35 25.61 19.77
C ASN A 152 26.47 25.15 18.31
N PHE A 153 26.66 23.85 18.07
CA PHE A 153 26.68 23.30 16.72
C PHE A 153 25.32 23.44 16.03
N LEU A 154 24.22 23.08 16.71
CA LEU A 154 22.87 23.21 16.16
C LEU A 154 22.46 24.67 15.93
N GLU A 155 22.78 25.56 16.86
CA GLU A 155 22.54 27.01 16.71
C GLU A 155 23.31 27.59 15.53
N ASN A 156 24.57 27.18 15.32
CA ASN A 156 25.35 27.59 14.15
C ASN A 156 24.77 27.02 12.85
N LEU A 157 24.33 25.76 12.86
CA LEU A 157 23.74 25.10 11.69
C LEU A 157 22.40 25.75 11.29
N LEU A 158 21.63 26.21 12.27
CA LEU A 158 20.39 26.96 12.06
C LEU A 158 20.65 28.40 11.62
N ASN A 159 21.65 29.09 12.19
CA ASN A 159 22.04 30.45 11.79
C ASN A 159 22.67 30.53 10.39
N ILE A 160 23.25 29.44 9.88
CA ILE A 160 23.71 29.37 8.48
C ILE A 160 22.51 29.32 7.51
N ASN A 161 21.38 28.75 7.93
CA ASN A 161 20.17 28.58 7.11
C ASN A 161 19.15 29.73 7.21
N THR A 162 19.30 30.69 8.12
CA THR A 162 18.42 31.87 8.24
C THR A 162 18.65 32.94 7.18
N LYS A 163 19.62 32.78 6.27
CA LYS A 163 19.73 33.63 5.06
C LYS A 163 18.69 33.31 3.97
N SER A 164 17.83 32.31 4.17
CA SER A 164 16.70 32.01 3.30
C SER A 164 15.39 32.00 4.11
N SER A 165 14.42 32.82 3.69
CA SER A 165 13.13 33.11 4.36
C SER A 165 12.23 31.91 4.73
N SER A 166 12.60 30.67 4.41
CA SER A 166 11.79 29.48 4.71
C SER A 166 12.11 28.82 6.07
N SER A 167 13.15 29.27 6.78
CA SER A 167 13.64 28.63 8.01
C SER A 167 12.84 28.99 9.28
N VAL A 168 12.05 30.07 9.26
CA VAL A 168 11.33 30.58 10.45
C VAL A 168 10.25 29.60 10.95
N TYR A 169 9.64 28.81 10.05
CA TYR A 169 8.58 27.85 10.40
C TYR A 169 9.11 26.55 11.05
N LEU A 170 10.39 26.22 10.89
CA LEU A 170 10.99 25.02 11.49
C LEU A 170 11.33 25.21 12.98
N PHE A 171 11.56 26.45 13.40
CA PHE A 171 11.90 26.79 14.80
C PHE A 171 10.72 26.52 15.77
N GLU A 172 9.48 26.75 15.35
CA GLU A 172 8.29 26.52 16.19
C GLU A 172 7.91 25.04 16.33
N LEU A 173 8.36 24.18 15.42
CA LEU A 173 7.99 22.75 15.38
C LEU A 173 8.93 21.82 16.16
N ILE A 174 10.20 22.23 16.38
CA ILE A 174 11.23 21.36 16.97
C ILE A 174 11.36 21.53 18.49
N ILE A 175 10.95 22.66 19.07
CA ILE A 175 11.02 22.90 20.53
C ILE A 175 9.64 23.25 21.09
N PRO A 176 8.72 22.29 21.32
CA PRO A 176 7.46 22.59 21.99
C PRO A 176 7.53 22.60 23.53
N SER A 177 8.65 22.24 24.16
CA SER A 177 8.61 21.96 25.61
C SER A 177 9.96 22.02 26.34
N ILE A 178 10.60 23.19 26.39
CA ILE A 178 11.60 23.49 27.43
C ILE A 178 11.12 24.72 28.20
N SER A 179 10.38 24.44 29.29
CA SER A 179 10.14 25.28 30.46
C SER A 179 10.11 26.81 30.27
N ARG A 180 8.90 27.39 30.26
CA ARG A 180 8.67 28.67 30.94
C ARG A 180 8.27 28.37 32.39
N PRO A 181 9.13 28.57 33.40
CA PRO A 181 8.67 28.92 34.74
C PRO A 181 8.16 30.38 34.73
N PRO A 182 7.35 30.80 35.73
CA PRO A 182 6.43 31.96 35.64
C PRO A 182 7.10 33.29 35.32
#